data_AF-A0A2E2N5G4-F1
#
_entry.id   AF-A0A2E2N5G4-F1
#
_cell.length_a   1.000
_cell.length_b   1.000
_cell.length_c   1.000
_cell.angle_alpha   90.00
_cell.angle_beta   90.00
_cell.angle_gamma   90.00
#
_symmetry.space_group_name_H-M   'P 1'
#
loop_
_entity.id
_entity.type
_entity.pdbx_description
1 polymer ?
#
loop_
_entity_poly.entity_id
_entity_poly.type
_entity_poly.pdbx_seq_one_letter_code
_entity_poly.pdbx_strand_id
1 'polypeptide(L)'
;DEGVVGKSVRRDLAKGKLTLPLIRRLASAEPADRGKLLTLIQQAGENGPGADAAVDQILADLRDAGAIETARSVAREWLDRALPELDALDDTPARSMLRFATEAVVERRF
;
A
#
# COMPACT_ATOMS: atom_id res chain seq x y z
N ASP A 1 -1.23 8.55 8.68
CA ASP A 1 -2.08 9.58 8.09
C ASP A 1 -2.43 9.19 6.65
N GLU A 2 -3.72 9.06 6.32
CA GLU A 2 -4.19 8.63 4.99
C GLU A 2 -3.71 9.57 3.87
N GLY A 3 -3.50 10.85 4.19
CA GLY A 3 -2.99 11.84 3.24
C GLY A 3 -1.57 11.55 2.75
N VAL A 4 -0.70 10.99 3.59
CA VAL A 4 0.69 10.64 3.21
C VAL A 4 0.69 9.41 2.31
N VAL A 5 -0.12 8.40 2.66
CA VAL A 5 -0.26 7.19 1.85
C VAL A 5 -0.88 7.52 0.49
N GLY A 6 -1.96 8.32 0.45
CA GLY A 6 -2.59 8.74 -0.81
C GLY A 6 -1.63 9.51 -1.73
N LYS A 7 -0.76 10.38 -1.18
CA LYS A 7 0.28 11.07 -1.98
C LYS A 7 1.32 10.09 -2.55
N SER A 8 1.71 9.07 -1.79
CA SER A 8 2.64 8.05 -2.28
C SER A 8 2.02 7.18 -3.37
N VAL A 9 0.78 6.73 -3.18
CA VAL A 9 0.03 5.91 -4.16
C VAL A 9 -0.20 6.69 -5.45
N ARG A 10 -0.57 7.98 -5.39
CA ARG A 10 -0.67 8.85 -6.57
C ARG A 10 0.63 8.86 -7.38
N ARG A 11 1.78 9.05 -6.72
CA ARG A 11 3.09 9.09 -7.37
C ARG A 11 3.45 7.74 -8.00
N ASP A 12 3.09 6.64 -7.36
CA ASP A 12 3.31 5.30 -7.90
C ASP A 12 2.43 5.04 -9.12
N LEU A 13 1.15 5.39 -9.08
CA LEU A 13 0.22 5.29 -10.21
C LEU A 13 0.66 6.11 -11.42
N ALA A 14 1.08 7.38 -11.21
CA ALA A 14 1.61 8.23 -12.28
C ALA A 14 2.88 7.67 -12.93
N LYS A 15 3.60 6.77 -12.24
CA LYS A 15 4.77 6.05 -12.75
C LYS A 15 4.44 4.65 -13.28
N GLY A 16 3.16 4.31 -13.39
CA GLY A 16 2.69 2.99 -13.82
C GLY A 16 3.01 1.86 -12.83
N LYS A 17 3.31 2.19 -11.56
CA LYS A 17 3.63 1.20 -10.55
C LYS A 17 2.37 0.67 -9.89
N LEU A 18 2.14 -0.63 -10.04
CA LEU A 18 1.04 -1.35 -9.41
C LEU A 18 1.52 -1.91 -8.07
N THR A 19 1.30 -1.17 -6.98
CA THR A 19 1.72 -1.59 -5.64
C THR A 19 0.66 -2.43 -4.93
N LEU A 20 0.99 -2.92 -3.74
CA LEU A 20 0.20 -3.90 -3.01
C LEU A 20 -1.31 -3.55 -2.85
N PRO A 21 -1.72 -2.31 -2.51
CA PRO A 21 -3.14 -1.97 -2.43
C PRO A 21 -3.89 -2.29 -3.74
N LEU A 22 -3.29 -1.91 -4.88
CA LEU A 22 -3.90 -2.08 -6.19
C LEU A 22 -3.91 -3.53 -6.65
N ILE A 23 -2.82 -4.27 -6.39
CA ILE A 23 -2.76 -5.71 -6.68
C ILE A 23 -3.87 -6.45 -5.93
N ARG A 24 -4.05 -6.15 -4.64
CA ARG A 24 -5.11 -6.80 -3.84
C ARG A 24 -6.50 -6.37 -4.28
N ARG A 25 -6.68 -5.10 -4.67
CA ARG A 25 -7.94 -4.62 -5.23
C ARG A 25 -8.30 -5.34 -6.53
N LEU A 26 -7.36 -5.47 -7.46
CA LEU A 26 -7.57 -6.21 -8.71
C LEU A 26 -7.94 -7.67 -8.43
N ALA A 27 -7.30 -8.31 -7.46
CA ALA A 27 -7.57 -9.70 -7.10
C ALA A 27 -8.98 -9.89 -6.50
N SER A 28 -9.48 -8.93 -5.70
CA SER A 28 -10.80 -9.02 -5.07
C SER A 28 -11.95 -8.44 -5.89
N ALA A 29 -11.66 -7.67 -6.95
CA ALA A 29 -12.68 -7.06 -7.79
C ALA A 29 -13.43 -8.10 -8.64
N GLU A 30 -14.74 -7.88 -8.77
CA GLU A 30 -15.60 -8.57 -9.74
C GLU A 30 -15.11 -8.32 -11.17
N PRO A 31 -15.37 -9.24 -12.13
CA PRO A 31 -14.81 -9.16 -13.48
C PRO A 31 -15.05 -7.81 -14.19
N ALA A 32 -16.25 -7.25 -14.05
CA ALA A 32 -16.60 -5.98 -14.67
C ALA A 32 -15.81 -4.79 -14.08
N ASP A 33 -15.69 -4.73 -12.75
CA ASP A 33 -14.97 -3.65 -12.09
C ASP A 33 -13.46 -3.80 -12.24
N ARG A 34 -12.96 -5.04 -12.26
CA ARG A 34 -11.57 -5.35 -12.61
C ARG A 34 -11.23 -4.82 -14.00
N GLY A 35 -12.11 -5.05 -14.99
CA GLY A 35 -11.92 -4.54 -16.35
C GLY A 35 -11.86 -3.01 -16.40
N LYS A 36 -12.78 -2.32 -15.73
CA LYS A 36 -12.76 -0.84 -15.61
C LYS A 36 -11.46 -0.36 -14.96
N LEU A 37 -11.04 -1.00 -13.87
CA LEU A 37 -9.85 -0.60 -13.13
C LEU A 37 -8.57 -0.77 -13.97
N LEU A 38 -8.48 -1.84 -14.76
CA LEU A 38 -7.37 -2.03 -15.70
C LEU A 38 -7.31 -0.93 -16.77
N THR A 39 -8.46 -0.51 -17.31
CA THR A 39 -8.53 0.62 -18.25
C THR A 39 -8.05 1.92 -17.62
N LEU A 40 -8.47 2.20 -16.37
CA LEU A 40 -8.02 3.39 -15.65
C LEU A 40 -6.52 3.36 -15.39
N ILE A 41 -5.96 2.20 -15.03
CA ILE A 41 -4.52 2.01 -14.82
C ILE A 41 -3.74 2.35 -16.09
N GLN A 42 -4.21 1.85 -17.23
CA GLN A 42 -3.59 2.15 -18.52
C GLN A 42 -3.61 3.66 -18.82
N GLN A 43 -4.77 4.30 -18.68
CA GLN A 43 -4.93 5.75 -18.89
C GLN A 43 -4.05 6.58 -17.95
N ALA A 44 -3.92 6.18 -16.69
CA ALA A 44 -3.04 6.82 -15.72
C ALA A 44 -1.55 6.71 -16.11
N GLY A 45 -1.13 5.59 -16.72
CA GLY A 45 0.24 5.35 -17.14
C GLY A 45 0.65 6.06 -18.43
N GLU A 46 -0.30 6.36 -19.32
CA GLU A 46 -0.06 7.04 -20.60
C GLU A 46 0.34 8.53 -20.44
N ASN A 47 0.16 9.10 -19.25
CA ASN A 47 0.49 10.52 -18.94
C ASN A 47 -0.13 11.53 -19.94
N GLY A 48 -1.25 11.16 -20.56
CA GLY A 48 -1.98 11.97 -21.53
C GLY A 48 -3.17 12.72 -20.93
N PRO A 49 -3.99 13.39 -21.76
CA PRO A 49 -5.23 14.03 -21.31
C PRO A 49 -6.12 13.06 -20.53
N GLY A 50 -6.47 13.41 -19.30
CA GLY A 50 -7.31 12.57 -18.44
C GLY A 50 -6.56 11.62 -17.50
N ALA A 51 -5.22 11.56 -17.55
CA ALA A 51 -4.41 10.73 -16.64
C ALA A 51 -4.68 11.07 -15.15
N ASP A 52 -4.73 12.36 -14.81
CA ASP A 52 -5.02 12.80 -13.42
C ASP A 52 -6.42 12.37 -12.97
N ALA A 53 -7.42 12.46 -13.85
CA ALA A 53 -8.79 12.02 -13.55
C ALA A 53 -8.87 10.50 -13.37
N ALA A 54 -8.10 9.72 -14.16
CA ALA A 54 -8.01 8.28 -13.99
C ALA A 54 -7.34 7.91 -12.65
N VAL A 55 -6.27 8.62 -12.27
CA VAL A 55 -5.62 8.45 -10.96
C VAL A 55 -6.60 8.75 -9.82
N ASP A 56 -7.39 9.81 -9.91
CA ASP A 56 -8.36 10.17 -8.88
C ASP A 56 -9.46 9.11 -8.74
N GLN A 57 -9.95 8.53 -9.85
CA GLN A 57 -10.91 7.43 -9.84
C GLN A 57 -10.33 6.15 -9.23
N ILE A 58 -9.08 5.81 -9.55
CA ILE A 58 -8.38 4.67 -8.93
C ILE A 58 -8.25 4.90 -7.42
N LEU A 59 -7.85 6.10 -6.99
CA LEU A 59 -7.70 6.41 -5.56
C LEU A 59 -9.03 6.34 -4.82
N ALA A 60 -10.13 6.73 -5.45
CA ALA A 60 -11.47 6.58 -4.87
C ALA A 60 -11.85 5.09 -4.71
N ASP A 61 -11.72 4.29 -5.78
CA ASP A 61 -12.01 2.84 -5.73
C ASP A 61 -11.15 2.11 -4.68
N LEU A 62 -9.85 2.44 -4.57
CA LEU A 62 -8.97 1.86 -3.56
C LEU A 62 -9.39 2.21 -2.12
N ARG A 63 -9.92 3.41 -1.89
CA ARG A 63 -10.44 3.81 -0.57
C ARG A 63 -11.75 3.09 -0.26
N ASP A 64 -12.68 3.11 -1.19
CA ASP A 64 -14.01 2.50 -1.00
C ASP A 64 -13.91 0.98 -0.78
N ALA A 65 -12.94 0.34 -1.43
CA ALA A 65 -12.66 -1.09 -1.25
C ALA A 65 -11.81 -1.43 -0.01
N GLY A 66 -11.38 -0.45 0.79
CA GLY A 66 -10.51 -0.68 1.95
C GLY A 66 -9.14 -1.27 1.58
N ALA A 67 -8.63 -0.98 0.37
CA ALA A 67 -7.42 -1.60 -0.15
C ALA A 67 -6.15 -1.11 0.58
N ILE A 68 -6.19 0.11 1.12
CA ILE A 68 -5.09 0.70 1.89
C ILE A 68 -4.96 -0.01 3.24
N GLU A 69 -6.08 -0.21 3.93
CA GLU A 69 -6.20 -0.92 5.20
C GLU A 69 -5.73 -2.36 5.04
N THR A 70 -6.13 -2.97 3.93
CA THR A 70 -5.72 -4.31 3.53
C THR A 70 -4.19 -4.40 3.35
N ALA A 71 -3.55 -3.44 2.68
CA ALA A 71 -2.09 -3.40 2.57
C ALA A 71 -1.41 -3.14 3.93
N ARG A 72 -2.04 -2.35 4.80
CA ARG A 72 -1.57 -2.11 6.17
C ARG A 72 -1.64 -3.38 7.02
N SER A 73 -2.67 -4.22 6.84
CA SER A 73 -2.76 -5.54 7.48
C SER A 73 -1.56 -6.40 7.10
N VAL A 74 -1.21 -6.47 5.80
CA VAL A 74 -0.04 -7.25 5.35
C VAL A 74 1.24 -6.76 6.02
N ALA A 75 1.41 -5.45 6.14
CA ALA A 75 2.57 -4.90 6.84
C ALA A 75 2.60 -5.34 8.32
N ARG A 76 1.45 -5.35 9.01
CA ARG A 76 1.34 -5.85 10.39
C ARG A 76 1.64 -7.34 10.49
N GLU A 77 1.13 -8.15 9.58
CA GLU A 77 1.40 -9.60 9.53
C GLU A 77 2.91 -9.89 9.43
N TRP A 78 3.67 -9.06 8.71
CA TRP A 78 5.12 -9.18 8.66
C TRP A 78 5.81 -8.75 9.96
N LEU A 79 5.29 -7.74 10.66
CA LEU A 79 5.76 -7.36 12.00
C LEU A 79 5.54 -8.50 13.00
N ASP A 80 4.34 -9.08 13.01
CA ASP A 80 3.97 -10.19 13.91
C ASP A 80 4.86 -11.42 13.69
N ARG A 81 5.37 -11.60 12.48
CA ARG A 81 6.34 -12.65 12.14
C ARG A 81 7.78 -12.27 12.50
N ALA A 82 8.16 -11.00 12.39
CA ALA A 82 9.54 -10.55 12.60
C ALA A 82 9.89 -10.38 14.08
N LEU A 83 8.96 -9.93 14.91
CA LEU A 83 9.23 -9.69 16.33
C LEU A 83 9.65 -10.95 17.12
N PRO A 84 9.01 -12.12 16.93
CA PRO A 84 9.45 -13.35 17.60
C PRO A 84 10.85 -13.81 17.19
N GLU A 85 11.26 -13.55 15.95
CA GLU A 85 12.61 -13.88 15.47
C GLU A 85 13.69 -13.07 16.21
N LEU A 86 13.37 -11.84 16.62
CA LEU A 86 14.27 -11.03 17.44
C LEU A 86 14.38 -11.57 18.87
N ASP A 87 13.33 -12.20 19.41
CA ASP A 87 13.33 -12.76 20.77
C ASP A 87 14.26 -13.96 20.92
N ALA A 88 14.65 -14.60 19.82
CA ALA A 88 15.67 -15.66 19.80
C ALA A 88 17.10 -15.13 19.99
N LEU A 89 17.32 -13.82 19.87
CA LEU A 89 18.63 -13.18 20.03
C LEU A 89 18.87 -12.76 21.50
N ASP A 90 20.14 -12.62 21.89
CA ASP A 90 20.51 -12.13 23.22
C ASP A 90 19.98 -10.73 23.52
N ASP A 91 19.67 -10.48 24.80
CA ASP A 91 19.20 -9.18 25.27
C ASP A 91 20.29 -8.12 25.23
N THR A 92 20.33 -7.40 24.11
CA THR A 92 21.32 -6.36 23.84
C THR A 92 20.65 -5.06 23.42
N PRO A 93 21.31 -3.91 23.62
CA PRO A 93 20.81 -2.62 23.11
C PRO A 93 20.52 -2.64 21.60
N ALA A 94 21.28 -3.42 20.83
CA ALA A 94 21.06 -3.59 19.39
C ALA A 94 19.75 -4.32 19.09
N ARG A 95 19.44 -5.41 19.82
CA ARG A 95 18.16 -6.12 19.72
C ARG A 95 16.98 -5.19 20.01
N SER A 96 17.07 -4.40 21.08
CA SER A 96 16.04 -3.42 21.45
C SER A 96 15.84 -2.35 20.38
N MET A 97 16.92 -1.88 19.74
CA MET A 97 16.84 -0.92 18.64
C MET A 97 16.16 -1.52 17.39
N LEU A 98 16.47 -2.77 17.05
CA LEU A 98 15.82 -3.47 15.93
C LEU A 98 14.32 -3.67 16.19
N ARG A 99 13.94 -4.06 17.41
CA ARG A 99 12.54 -4.16 17.82
C ARG A 99 11.81 -2.83 17.64
N PHE A 100 12.37 -1.75 18.18
CA PHE A 100 11.81 -0.41 18.04
C PHE A 100 11.64 0.00 16.57
N ALA A 101 12.67 -0.22 15.74
CA ALA A 101 12.61 0.08 14.32
C ALA A 101 11.50 -0.71 13.61
N THR A 102 11.38 -2.01 13.90
CA THR A 102 10.34 -2.88 13.34
C THR A 102 8.93 -2.40 13.68
N GLU A 103 8.67 -2.08 14.94
CA GLU A 103 7.36 -1.56 15.40
C GLU A 103 7.04 -0.20 14.75
N ALA A 104 8.03 0.69 14.62
CA ALA A 104 7.86 2.02 14.06
C ALA A 104 7.49 2.05 12.57
N VAL A 105 7.80 0.99 11.79
CA VAL A 105 7.54 0.93 10.33
C VAL A 105 6.05 1.08 10.01
N VAL A 106 5.16 0.53 10.83
CA VAL A 106 3.71 0.54 10.59
C VAL A 106 2.99 1.65 11.36
N GLU A 107 3.57 2.14 12.45
CA GLU A 107 2.92 3.13 13.31
C GLU A 107 3.08 4.57 12.85
N ARG A 108 4.04 4.88 11.95
CA ARG A 108 4.37 6.22 11.42
C ARG A 108 3.40 7.33 11.85
N ARG A 109 3.61 7.83 13.07
CA ARG A 109 3.18 9.15 13.54
C ARG A 109 4.38 10.07 13.28
N PHE A 110 4.28 10.91 12.25
CA PHE A 110 5.13 12.08 12.10
C PHE A 110 4.29 13.29 12.45
#